data_AF-A0A072P1P6-F1
#
_entry.id   AF-A0A072P1P6-F1
#
_cell.length_a   1.000
_cell.length_b   1.000
_cell.length_c   1.000
_cell.angle_alpha   90.00
_cell.angle_beta   90.00
_cell.angle_gamma   90.00
#
_symmetry.space_group_name_H-M   'P 1'
#
loop_
_entity.id
_entity.type
_entity.pdbx_description
1 polymer ?
#
loop_
_entity_poly.entity_id
_entity_poly.type
_entity_poly.pdbx_seq_one_letter_code
_entity_poly.pdbx_strand_id
1 'polypeptide(L)'
;MFAVGYALSAWVGFGVWFISASGSSSTFPWRFPLALQILPALVLLVGSPWLPYSPRWLMQQNRFQEAEAVLFKLHTRPGESGEDHMAQARIEFEQLRAQTALDQEMAAKRSRWELVKTPGNRKRVLIATILMWGDMFMGPIFIANYGVILFTQLGLKGYVPLMCLSFLVTATFPGNLVTALFVDRFGRRIFLLIGCVGITMCLMFETLLQALYLEGDNVAGQRAAVFFIFLYAIFWSTFMDATQYLYLSEIFPTHLRGQGVAVGMFHYFVATIIILVVGPIALDKIGWRFLLVLLIPTACYTVAVYFLFPETCQRSLEDINAQFGEAVALPYYHHANTGGGDEERKGPNSAEIEVVRRKDEETAMAKA
;
A
#
# COMPACT_ATOMS: atom_id res chain seq x y z
N MET A 1 -8.70 -0.17 -6.66
CA MET A 1 -9.48 -1.23 -7.35
C MET A 1 -9.88 -2.39 -6.44
N PHE A 2 -9.07 -2.79 -5.44
CA PHE A 2 -9.44 -3.80 -4.44
C PHE A 2 -10.77 -3.50 -3.72
N ALA A 3 -10.98 -2.25 -3.26
CA ALA A 3 -12.19 -1.84 -2.56
C ALA A 3 -13.49 -2.07 -3.35
N VAL A 4 -13.48 -1.90 -4.68
CA VAL A 4 -14.67 -2.09 -5.53
C VAL A 4 -15.04 -3.58 -5.62
N GLY A 5 -14.05 -4.45 -5.81
CA GLY A 5 -14.28 -5.90 -5.82
C GLY A 5 -14.77 -6.41 -4.46
N TYR A 6 -14.20 -5.89 -3.37
CA TYR A 6 -14.61 -6.26 -2.01
C TYR A 6 -16.03 -5.77 -1.70
N ALA A 7 -16.38 -4.54 -2.10
CA ALA A 7 -17.74 -4.00 -1.95
C ALA A 7 -18.75 -4.82 -2.75
N LEU A 8 -18.42 -5.16 -4.01
CA LEU A 8 -19.28 -6.02 -4.84
C LEU A 8 -19.53 -7.37 -4.15
N SER A 9 -18.49 -8.01 -3.61
CA SER A 9 -18.63 -9.26 -2.86
C SER A 9 -19.57 -9.13 -1.66
N ALA A 10 -19.41 -8.07 -0.86
CA ALA A 10 -20.25 -7.83 0.31
C ALA A 10 -21.73 -7.59 -0.07
N TRP A 11 -21.99 -6.78 -1.11
CA TRP A 11 -23.35 -6.53 -1.59
C TRP A 11 -24.00 -7.76 -2.22
N VAL A 12 -23.24 -8.60 -2.92
CA VAL A 12 -23.73 -9.89 -3.42
C VAL A 12 -24.09 -10.81 -2.25
N GLY A 13 -23.25 -10.89 -1.22
CA GLY A 13 -23.55 -11.63 0.01
C GLY A 13 -24.82 -11.14 0.70
N PHE A 14 -25.01 -9.82 0.77
CA PHE A 14 -26.23 -9.21 1.31
C PHE A 14 -27.48 -9.54 0.47
N GLY A 15 -27.42 -9.42 -0.85
CA GLY A 15 -28.57 -9.70 -1.72
C GLY A 15 -29.01 -11.17 -1.66
N VAL A 16 -28.05 -12.07 -1.50
CA VAL A 16 -28.29 -13.51 -1.44
C VAL A 16 -28.86 -13.96 -0.08
N TRP A 17 -28.72 -13.17 0.98
CA TRP A 17 -29.34 -13.42 2.28
C TRP A 17 -30.86 -13.54 2.18
N PHE A 18 -31.52 -12.72 1.36
CA PHE A 18 -32.99 -12.76 1.17
C PHE A 18 -33.47 -14.06 0.51
N ILE A 19 -32.63 -14.68 -0.32
CA ILE A 19 -32.91 -15.99 -0.90
C ILE A 19 -32.85 -17.07 0.17
N SER A 20 -31.87 -17.00 1.07
CA SER A 20 -31.77 -17.94 2.20
C SER A 20 -32.88 -17.73 3.24
N ALA A 21 -33.29 -16.48 3.48
CA ALA A 21 -34.37 -16.12 4.40
C ALA A 21 -35.77 -16.56 3.94
N SER A 22 -35.93 -16.87 2.64
CA SER A 22 -37.20 -17.37 2.07
C SER A 22 -37.54 -18.83 2.45
N GLY A 23 -36.69 -19.50 3.25
CA GLY A 23 -36.91 -20.89 3.69
C GLY A 23 -36.61 -21.94 2.62
N SER A 24 -35.98 -21.55 1.51
CA SER A 24 -35.57 -22.47 0.46
C SER A 24 -34.38 -23.33 0.92
N SER A 25 -34.48 -24.66 0.78
CA SER A 25 -33.37 -25.61 0.98
C SER A 25 -32.27 -25.54 -0.11
N SER A 26 -32.32 -24.49 -0.94
CA SER A 26 -31.41 -24.30 -2.06
C SER A 26 -29.98 -24.04 -1.58
N THR A 27 -29.02 -24.71 -2.22
CA THR A 27 -27.57 -24.46 -2.03
C THR A 27 -27.08 -23.22 -2.78
N PHE A 28 -27.98 -22.55 -3.51
CA PHE A 28 -27.67 -21.33 -4.26
C PHE A 28 -27.00 -20.23 -3.41
N PRO A 29 -27.39 -19.98 -2.14
CA PRO A 29 -26.89 -18.83 -1.42
C PRO A 29 -25.36 -18.77 -1.15
N TRP A 30 -24.71 -19.92 -1.02
CA TRP A 30 -23.25 -19.95 -0.85
C TRP A 30 -22.52 -20.26 -2.16
N ARG A 31 -23.18 -20.93 -3.12
CA ARG A 31 -22.58 -21.29 -4.42
C ARG A 31 -22.52 -20.11 -5.38
N PHE A 32 -23.56 -19.28 -5.43
CA PHE A 32 -23.65 -18.18 -6.38
C PHE A 32 -22.53 -17.13 -6.18
N PRO A 33 -22.24 -16.63 -4.96
CA PRO A 33 -21.14 -15.69 -4.76
C PRO A 33 -19.77 -16.25 -5.17
N LEU A 34 -19.55 -17.55 -4.99
CA LEU A 34 -18.32 -18.23 -5.43
C LEU A 34 -18.25 -18.34 -6.97
N ALA A 35 -19.35 -18.72 -7.60
CA ALA A 35 -19.43 -18.83 -9.07
C ALA A 35 -19.30 -17.47 -9.76
N LEU A 36 -19.81 -16.40 -9.16
CA LEU A 36 -19.75 -15.04 -9.71
C LEU A 36 -18.30 -14.54 -9.87
N GLN A 37 -17.35 -15.03 -9.06
CA GLN A 37 -15.93 -14.69 -9.17
C GLN A 37 -15.30 -15.15 -10.49
N ILE A 38 -15.92 -16.12 -11.18
CA ILE A 38 -15.47 -16.58 -12.50
C ILE A 38 -15.68 -15.49 -13.55
N LEU A 39 -16.69 -14.63 -13.41
CA LEU A 39 -17.01 -13.59 -14.39
C LEU A 39 -15.85 -12.60 -14.62
N PRO A 40 -15.29 -11.93 -13.59
CA PRO A 40 -14.14 -11.04 -13.81
C PRO A 40 -12.89 -11.80 -14.31
N ALA A 41 -12.69 -13.06 -13.89
CA ALA A 41 -11.59 -13.88 -14.40
C ALA A 41 -11.75 -14.21 -15.89
N LEU A 42 -12.98 -14.50 -16.36
CA LEU A 42 -13.28 -14.72 -17.77
C LEU A 42 -13.13 -13.44 -18.58
N VAL A 43 -13.58 -12.29 -18.07
CA VAL A 43 -13.37 -11.00 -18.73
C VAL A 43 -11.88 -10.72 -18.90
N LEU A 44 -11.06 -11.02 -17.89
CA LEU A 44 -9.61 -10.88 -18.00
C LEU A 44 -8.99 -11.89 -18.97
N LEU A 45 -9.42 -13.16 -18.93
CA LEU A 45 -8.92 -14.21 -19.82
C LEU A 45 -9.22 -13.89 -21.28
N VAL A 46 -10.48 -13.56 -21.58
CA VAL A 46 -10.94 -13.18 -22.91
C VAL A 46 -10.28 -11.86 -23.31
N GLY A 47 -10.17 -10.89 -22.39
CA GLY A 47 -9.55 -9.58 -22.60
C GLY A 47 -8.04 -9.60 -22.86
N SER A 48 -7.33 -10.59 -22.30
CA SER A 48 -5.86 -10.67 -22.29
C SER A 48 -5.19 -10.62 -23.67
N PRO A 49 -5.71 -11.23 -24.76
CA PRO A 49 -5.04 -11.20 -26.06
C PRO A 49 -5.07 -9.82 -26.74
N TRP A 50 -5.95 -8.91 -26.32
CA TRP A 50 -6.02 -7.54 -26.87
C TRP A 50 -5.16 -6.53 -26.11
N LEU A 51 -4.62 -6.91 -24.94
CA LEU A 51 -3.74 -6.04 -24.18
C LEU A 51 -2.32 -6.09 -24.79
N PRO A 52 -1.73 -4.92 -25.13
CA PRO A 52 -0.35 -4.90 -25.59
C PRO A 52 0.58 -5.34 -24.47
N TYR A 53 1.65 -6.03 -24.83
CA TYR A 53 2.72 -6.35 -23.88
C TYR A 53 3.38 -5.07 -23.35
N SER A 54 3.83 -5.09 -22.10
CA SER A 54 4.57 -3.96 -21.52
C SER A 54 5.81 -3.65 -22.38
N PRO A 55 6.03 -2.38 -22.81
CA PRO A 55 7.23 -1.98 -23.55
C PRO A 55 8.52 -2.38 -22.83
N ARG A 56 8.53 -2.29 -21.49
CA ARG A 56 9.69 -2.68 -20.67
C ARG A 56 9.98 -4.17 -20.74
N TRP A 57 8.94 -5.03 -20.73
CA TRP A 57 9.13 -6.48 -20.90
C TRP A 57 9.61 -6.82 -22.31
N LEU A 58 9.06 -6.17 -23.34
CA LEU A 58 9.52 -6.34 -24.73
C LEU A 58 11.00 -5.97 -24.88
N MET A 59 11.44 -4.86 -24.28
CA MET A 59 12.87 -4.49 -24.23
C MET A 59 13.73 -5.54 -23.51
N GLN A 60 13.24 -6.10 -22.40
CA GLN A 60 13.96 -7.17 -21.69
C GLN A 60 14.13 -8.44 -22.54
N GLN A 61 13.19 -8.71 -23.46
CA GLN A 61 13.27 -9.80 -24.43
C GLN A 61 14.01 -9.42 -25.72
N ASN A 62 14.71 -8.28 -25.74
CA ASN A 62 15.39 -7.71 -26.92
C ASN A 62 14.45 -7.40 -28.12
N ARG A 63 13.14 -7.25 -27.89
CA ARG A 63 12.13 -6.93 -28.91
C ARG A 63 11.90 -5.41 -29.00
N PHE A 64 12.96 -4.68 -29.38
CA PHE A 64 12.97 -3.20 -29.36
C PHE A 64 11.97 -2.55 -30.31
N GLN A 65 11.83 -3.06 -31.53
CA GLN A 65 10.92 -2.51 -32.54
C GLN A 65 9.45 -2.62 -32.10
N GLU A 66 9.08 -3.73 -31.46
CA GLU A 66 7.74 -3.90 -30.92
C GLU A 66 7.50 -3.01 -29.69
N ALA A 67 8.50 -2.84 -28.83
CA ALA A 67 8.42 -1.94 -27.69
C ALA A 67 8.19 -0.48 -28.15
N GLU A 68 8.89 -0.06 -29.21
CA GLU A 68 8.75 1.26 -29.82
C GLU A 68 7.35 1.45 -30.41
N ALA A 69 6.85 0.48 -31.18
CA ALA A 69 5.51 0.53 -31.76
C ALA A 69 4.40 0.59 -30.70
N VAL A 70 4.53 -0.17 -29.61
CA VAL A 70 3.58 -0.11 -28.48
C VAL A 70 3.67 1.25 -27.78
N LEU A 71 4.86 1.78 -27.54
CA LEU A 71 5.05 3.08 -26.89
C LEU A 71 4.47 4.23 -27.71
N PHE A 72 4.68 4.23 -29.04
CA PHE A 72 4.04 5.19 -29.94
C PHE A 72 2.52 5.06 -29.92
N LYS A 73 1.99 3.83 -29.94
CA LYS A 73 0.54 3.60 -29.84
C LYS A 73 -0.06 4.13 -28.54
N LEU A 74 0.69 4.07 -27.43
CA LEU A 74 0.26 4.62 -26.13
C LEU A 74 0.30 6.15 -26.07
N HIS A 75 1.24 6.78 -26.80
CA HIS A 75 1.35 8.24 -26.91
C HIS A 75 0.41 8.86 -27.93
N THR A 76 -0.09 8.05 -28.88
CA THR A 76 -1.00 8.54 -29.91
C THR A 76 -2.40 8.64 -29.34
N ARG A 77 -2.85 9.86 -29.01
CA ARG A 77 -4.25 10.12 -28.67
C ARG A 77 -5.07 10.24 -29.96
N PRO A 78 -6.32 9.73 -30.02
CA PRO A 78 -7.16 9.93 -31.20
C PRO A 78 -7.37 11.42 -31.47
N GLY A 79 -6.76 11.95 -32.54
CA GLY A 79 -6.85 13.35 -32.96
C GLY A 79 -5.62 14.23 -32.69
N GLU A 80 -4.60 13.74 -31.97
CA GLU A 80 -3.35 14.49 -31.68
C GLU A 80 -2.16 13.82 -32.38
N SER A 81 -2.10 13.94 -33.71
CA SER A 81 -0.95 13.51 -34.52
C SER A 81 -0.04 14.72 -34.78
N GLY A 82 0.67 15.17 -33.75
CA GLY A 82 1.72 16.19 -33.86
C GLY A 82 3.13 15.58 -33.78
N GLU A 83 4.09 16.15 -34.52
CA GLU A 83 5.52 15.74 -34.48
C GLU A 83 6.10 15.78 -33.05
N ASP A 84 5.62 16.69 -32.20
CA ASP A 84 6.07 16.86 -30.82
C ASP A 84 5.80 15.64 -29.93
N HIS A 85 4.66 14.96 -30.11
CA HIS A 85 4.32 13.74 -29.36
C HIS A 85 5.20 12.56 -29.76
N MET A 86 5.53 12.46 -31.05
CA MET A 86 6.45 11.44 -31.56
C MET A 86 7.88 11.68 -31.08
N ALA A 87 8.28 12.94 -30.93
CA ALA A 87 9.57 13.31 -30.34
C ALA A 87 9.64 12.93 -28.85
N GLN A 88 8.59 13.22 -28.07
CA GLN A 88 8.51 12.81 -26.66
C GLN A 88 8.56 11.29 -26.46
N ALA A 89 7.80 10.54 -27.27
CA ALA A 89 7.79 9.08 -27.23
C ALA A 89 9.18 8.47 -27.56
N ARG A 90 9.95 9.09 -28.46
CA ARG A 90 11.34 8.67 -28.76
C ARG A 90 12.29 8.94 -27.60
N ILE A 91 12.15 10.09 -26.95
CA ILE A 91 12.94 10.41 -25.75
C ILE A 91 12.63 9.41 -24.64
N GLU A 92 11.35 9.11 -24.39
CA GLU A 92 10.95 8.11 -23.40
C GLU A 92 11.45 6.71 -23.78
N PHE A 93 11.42 6.34 -25.07
CA PHE A 93 11.94 5.06 -25.54
C PHE A 93 13.43 4.89 -25.19
N GLU A 94 14.25 5.90 -25.50
CA GLU A 94 15.69 5.85 -25.20
C GLU A 94 15.95 5.84 -23.69
N GLN A 95 15.18 6.60 -22.90
CA GLN A 95 15.24 6.53 -21.44
C GLN A 95 14.90 5.13 -20.91
N LEU A 96 13.81 4.52 -21.41
CA LEU A 96 13.39 3.19 -21.01
C LEU A 96 14.43 2.13 -21.41
N ARG A 97 15.07 2.28 -22.57
CA ARG A 97 16.13 1.41 -23.06
C ARG A 97 17.38 1.50 -22.18
N ALA A 98 17.86 2.71 -21.90
CA ALA A 98 19.00 2.93 -21.02
C ALA A 98 18.74 2.37 -19.61
N GLN A 99 17.55 2.63 -19.06
CA GLN A 99 17.16 2.11 -17.75
C GLN A 99 17.07 0.58 -17.74
N THR A 100 16.53 -0.04 -18.79
CA THR A 100 16.40 -1.50 -18.88
C THR A 100 17.77 -2.18 -19.00
N ALA A 101 18.71 -1.58 -19.75
CA ALA A 101 20.08 -2.09 -19.85
C ALA A 101 20.81 -2.02 -18.49
N LEU A 102 20.68 -0.90 -17.77
CA LEU A 102 21.21 -0.75 -16.41
C LEU A 102 20.58 -1.76 -15.45
N ASP A 103 19.27 -1.95 -15.51
CA ASP A 103 18.55 -2.92 -14.66
C ASP A 103 19.01 -4.36 -14.94
N GLN A 104 19.28 -4.71 -16.20
CA GLN A 104 19.81 -6.03 -16.57
C GLN A 104 21.23 -6.24 -16.08
N GLU A 105 22.09 -5.23 -16.18
CA GLU A 105 23.46 -5.28 -15.67
C GLU A 105 23.48 -5.41 -14.14
N MET A 106 22.63 -4.63 -13.45
CA MET A 106 22.45 -4.74 -12.00
C MET A 106 21.85 -6.08 -11.61
N ALA A 107 20.89 -6.61 -12.36
CA ALA A 107 20.30 -7.93 -12.11
C ALA A 107 21.31 -9.06 -12.27
N ALA A 108 22.22 -8.97 -13.25
CA ALA A 108 23.30 -9.94 -13.45
C ALA A 108 24.34 -9.90 -12.30
N LYS A 109 24.56 -8.72 -11.72
CA LYS A 109 25.43 -8.53 -10.55
C LYS A 109 24.74 -8.86 -9.22
N ARG A 110 23.43 -9.10 -9.23
CA ARG A 110 22.58 -9.23 -8.04
C ARG A 110 22.77 -10.56 -7.32
N SER A 111 23.27 -10.49 -6.09
CA SER A 111 23.33 -11.64 -5.20
C SER A 111 21.97 -11.84 -4.50
N ARG A 112 21.50 -13.09 -4.41
CA ARG A 112 20.22 -13.49 -3.77
C ARG A 112 20.03 -12.97 -2.34
N TRP A 113 21.12 -12.59 -1.66
CA TRP A 113 21.13 -12.16 -0.27
C TRP A 113 21.39 -10.65 -0.08
N GLU A 114 21.39 -9.83 -1.14
CA GLU A 114 21.70 -8.40 -1.04
C GLU A 114 20.81 -7.61 -0.07
N LEU A 115 19.57 -8.04 0.10
CA LEU A 115 18.63 -7.45 1.06
C LEU A 115 19.11 -7.50 2.52
N VAL A 116 19.91 -8.50 2.87
CA VAL A 116 20.40 -8.71 4.24
C VAL A 116 21.90 -8.47 4.38
N LYS A 117 22.60 -8.09 3.31
CA LYS A 117 24.05 -7.89 3.34
C LYS A 117 24.44 -6.60 4.07
N THR A 118 23.83 -5.47 3.71
CA THR A 118 24.21 -4.16 4.27
C THR A 118 23.34 -3.78 5.48
N PRO A 119 23.88 -3.02 6.44
CA PRO A 119 23.10 -2.55 7.60
C PRO A 119 21.92 -1.65 7.18
N GLY A 120 22.08 -0.82 6.15
CA GLY A 120 21.00 0.00 5.57
C GLY A 120 19.86 -0.85 5.02
N ASN A 121 20.16 -1.90 4.26
CA ASN A 121 19.14 -2.80 3.73
C ASN A 121 18.44 -3.62 4.81
N ARG A 122 19.16 -4.06 5.85
CA ARG A 122 18.54 -4.71 7.02
C ARG A 122 17.54 -3.80 7.71
N LYS A 123 17.86 -2.51 7.87
CA LYS A 123 16.94 -1.52 8.44
C LYS A 123 15.70 -1.34 7.56
N ARG A 124 15.85 -1.29 6.23
CA ARG A 124 14.72 -1.25 5.28
C ARG A 124 13.82 -2.49 5.40
N VAL A 125 14.41 -3.67 5.46
CA VAL A 125 13.67 -4.93 5.64
C VAL A 125 12.94 -4.94 6.98
N LEU A 126 13.58 -4.49 8.06
CA LEU A 126 12.93 -4.38 9.38
C LEU A 126 11.72 -3.43 9.34
N ILE A 127 11.87 -2.25 8.72
CA ILE A 127 10.75 -1.29 8.57
C ILE A 127 9.64 -1.89 7.71
N ALA A 128 9.97 -2.56 6.60
CA ALA A 128 9.00 -3.26 5.75
C ALA A 128 8.22 -4.33 6.52
N THR A 129 8.92 -5.13 7.34
CA THR A 129 8.31 -6.15 8.19
C THR A 129 7.39 -5.52 9.24
N ILE A 130 7.86 -4.50 9.96
CA ILE A 130 7.06 -3.82 10.99
C ILE A 130 5.82 -3.16 10.38
N LEU A 131 5.95 -2.54 9.20
CA LEU A 131 4.84 -1.92 8.47
C LEU A 131 3.74 -2.93 8.14
N MET A 132 4.11 -4.05 7.51
CA MET A 132 3.16 -5.06 7.04
C MET A 132 2.56 -5.87 8.19
N TRP A 133 3.34 -6.16 9.25
CA TRP A 133 2.80 -6.76 10.47
C TRP A 133 1.88 -5.78 11.20
N GLY A 134 2.31 -4.53 11.36
CA GLY A 134 1.54 -3.48 12.03
C GLY A 134 0.14 -3.35 11.45
N ASP A 135 0.02 -3.25 10.13
CA ASP A 135 -1.27 -3.14 9.46
C ASP A 135 -2.18 -4.36 9.70
N MET A 136 -1.64 -5.58 9.63
CA MET A 136 -2.45 -6.79 9.87
C MET A 136 -2.95 -6.89 11.32
N PHE A 137 -2.14 -6.47 12.28
CA PHE A 137 -2.52 -6.47 13.70
C PHE A 137 -3.46 -5.32 14.09
N MET A 138 -3.67 -4.33 13.22
CA MET A 138 -4.79 -3.38 13.37
C MET A 138 -6.16 -4.06 13.15
N GLY A 139 -6.16 -5.25 12.54
CA GLY A 139 -7.36 -6.08 12.34
C GLY A 139 -8.23 -5.76 11.13
N PRO A 140 -7.78 -5.11 10.03
CA PRO A 140 -8.66 -4.81 8.90
C PRO A 140 -9.23 -6.08 8.28
N ILE A 141 -8.39 -7.11 8.08
CA ILE A 141 -8.83 -8.39 7.51
C ILE A 141 -9.73 -9.18 8.47
N PHE A 142 -9.53 -9.03 9.79
CA PHE A 142 -10.37 -9.66 10.80
C PHE A 142 -11.77 -9.05 10.79
N ILE A 143 -11.88 -7.73 10.87
CA ILE A 143 -13.17 -7.02 10.82
C ILE A 143 -13.87 -7.27 9.50
N ALA A 144 -13.14 -7.34 8.39
CA ALA A 144 -13.70 -7.61 7.09
C ALA A 144 -14.33 -9.01 6.96
N ASN A 145 -13.72 -10.05 7.56
CA ASN A 145 -14.21 -11.44 7.46
C ASN A 145 -15.16 -11.83 8.60
N TYR A 146 -14.96 -11.28 9.80
CA TYR A 146 -15.72 -11.62 11.01
C TYR A 146 -16.63 -10.48 11.49
N GLY A 147 -16.73 -9.38 10.73
CA GLY A 147 -17.56 -8.22 11.08
C GLY A 147 -19.03 -8.56 11.30
N VAL A 148 -19.59 -9.50 10.54
CA VAL A 148 -20.97 -9.99 10.77
C VAL A 148 -21.12 -10.60 12.17
N ILE A 149 -20.13 -11.36 12.64
CA ILE A 149 -20.14 -11.97 13.97
C ILE A 149 -20.04 -10.88 15.04
N LEU A 150 -19.13 -9.92 14.88
CA LEU A 150 -18.97 -8.77 15.79
C LEU A 150 -20.27 -7.96 15.90
N PHE A 151 -20.88 -7.60 14.77
CA PHE A 151 -22.15 -6.87 14.76
C PHE A 151 -23.30 -7.66 15.39
N THR A 152 -23.32 -8.98 15.21
CA THR A 152 -24.33 -9.86 15.83
C THR A 152 -24.14 -9.95 17.34
N GLN A 153 -22.89 -10.01 17.83
CA GLN A 153 -22.57 -9.96 19.26
C GLN A 153 -22.98 -8.64 19.91
N LEU A 154 -22.95 -7.54 19.15
CA LEU A 154 -23.44 -6.22 19.56
C LEU A 154 -24.98 -6.08 19.51
N GLY A 155 -25.72 -7.19 19.39
CA GLY A 155 -27.18 -7.22 19.46
C GLY A 155 -27.91 -6.92 18.14
N LEU A 156 -27.19 -6.72 17.03
CA LEU A 156 -27.82 -6.56 15.72
C LEU A 156 -28.33 -7.91 15.20
N LYS A 157 -29.58 -7.95 14.71
CA LYS A 157 -30.27 -9.17 14.29
C LYS A 157 -30.67 -9.13 12.81
N GLY A 158 -30.89 -10.31 12.24
CA GLY A 158 -31.39 -10.47 10.87
C GLY A 158 -30.36 -10.05 9.81
N TYR A 159 -30.78 -9.20 8.87
CA TYR A 159 -29.95 -8.74 7.76
C TYR A 159 -29.05 -7.55 8.10
N VAL A 160 -29.29 -6.88 9.23
CA VAL A 160 -28.59 -5.64 9.60
C VAL A 160 -27.06 -5.82 9.71
N PRO A 161 -26.53 -6.90 10.33
CA PRO A 161 -25.09 -7.14 10.36
C PRO A 161 -24.44 -7.22 8.98
N LEU A 162 -25.07 -7.91 8.02
CA LEU A 162 -24.58 -8.02 6.65
C LEU A 162 -24.65 -6.66 5.94
N MET A 163 -25.74 -5.92 6.14
CA MET A 163 -25.89 -4.57 5.60
C MET A 163 -24.80 -3.63 6.12
N CYS A 164 -24.55 -3.65 7.44
CA CYS A 164 -23.49 -2.86 8.07
C CYS A 164 -22.11 -3.20 7.51
N LEU A 165 -21.79 -4.49 7.34
CA LEU A 165 -20.53 -4.91 6.73
C LEU A 165 -20.40 -4.38 5.28
N SER A 166 -21.46 -4.49 4.47
CA SER A 166 -21.46 -3.98 3.09
C SER A 166 -21.24 -2.47 3.03
N PHE A 167 -21.87 -1.70 3.93
CA PHE A 167 -21.63 -0.26 4.03
C PHE A 167 -20.21 0.05 4.50
N LEU A 168 -19.70 -0.68 5.49
CA LEU A 168 -18.34 -0.49 6.01
C LEU A 168 -17.30 -0.70 4.91
N VAL A 169 -17.44 -1.78 4.12
CA VAL A 169 -16.56 -2.05 2.99
C VAL A 169 -16.71 -0.98 1.91
N THR A 170 -17.92 -0.55 1.60
CA THR A 170 -18.16 0.50 0.59
C THR A 170 -17.54 1.84 1.01
N ALA A 171 -17.54 2.15 2.31
CA ALA A 171 -16.94 3.36 2.86
C ALA A 171 -15.40 3.43 2.67
N THR A 172 -14.74 2.30 2.40
CA THR A 172 -13.30 2.28 2.10
C THR A 172 -12.96 2.91 0.75
N PHE A 173 -13.90 2.97 -0.19
CA PHE A 173 -13.65 3.53 -1.52
C PHE A 173 -13.46 5.06 -1.49
N PRO A 174 -14.36 5.87 -0.89
CA PRO A 174 -14.11 7.29 -0.68
C PRO A 174 -12.84 7.56 0.12
N GLY A 175 -12.57 6.74 1.15
CA GLY A 175 -11.36 6.87 1.96
C GLY A 175 -10.09 6.78 1.11
N ASN A 176 -9.99 5.74 0.27
CA ASN A 176 -8.87 5.56 -0.65
C ASN A 176 -8.75 6.66 -1.73
N LEU A 177 -9.88 7.25 -2.16
CA LEU A 177 -9.85 8.39 -3.08
C LEU A 177 -9.22 9.63 -2.42
N VAL A 178 -9.56 9.89 -1.15
CA VAL A 178 -8.92 10.95 -0.36
C VAL A 178 -7.43 10.68 -0.23
N THR A 179 -7.02 9.44 0.05
CA THR A 179 -5.59 9.07 0.11
C THR A 179 -4.87 9.42 -1.18
N ALA A 180 -5.43 9.04 -2.34
CA ALA A 180 -4.82 9.31 -3.64
C ALA A 180 -4.64 10.82 -3.93
N LEU A 181 -5.53 11.68 -3.44
CA LEU A 181 -5.47 13.12 -3.67
C LEU A 181 -4.51 13.85 -2.71
N PHE A 182 -4.35 13.35 -1.48
CA PHE A 182 -3.71 14.10 -0.40
C PHE A 182 -2.39 13.51 0.10
N VAL A 183 -2.10 12.22 -0.15
CA VAL A 183 -0.88 11.56 0.34
C VAL A 183 0.40 12.25 -0.15
N ASP A 184 0.38 12.78 -1.38
CA ASP A 184 1.51 13.50 -1.97
C ASP A 184 1.71 14.92 -1.43
N ARG A 185 0.67 15.51 -0.82
CA ARG A 185 0.71 16.89 -0.32
C ARG A 185 1.17 16.99 1.13
N PHE A 186 0.76 16.05 1.98
CA PHE A 186 1.03 16.10 3.43
C PHE A 186 2.18 15.20 3.87
N GLY A 187 2.55 14.21 3.06
CA GLY A 187 3.62 13.28 3.38
C GLY A 187 3.14 11.95 3.96
N ARG A 188 3.94 10.90 3.75
CA ARG A 188 3.54 9.51 4.03
C ARG A 188 3.61 9.22 5.53
N ARG A 189 4.65 9.70 6.22
CA ARG A 189 4.81 9.45 7.66
C ARG A 189 3.71 10.12 8.47
N ILE A 190 3.34 11.35 8.11
CA ILE A 190 2.23 12.07 8.76
C ILE A 190 0.92 11.33 8.55
N PHE A 191 0.65 10.87 7.33
CA PHE A 191 -0.52 10.03 7.03
C PHE A 191 -0.55 8.77 7.90
N LEU A 192 0.54 8.00 7.93
CA LEU A 192 0.64 6.79 8.75
C LEU A 192 0.42 7.09 10.24
N LEU A 193 1.00 8.16 10.78
CA LEU A 193 0.85 8.52 12.19
C LEU A 193 -0.58 8.94 12.54
N ILE A 194 -1.22 9.77 11.71
CA ILE A 194 -2.62 10.17 11.91
C ILE A 194 -3.53 8.94 11.88
N GLY A 195 -3.30 8.04 10.91
CA GLY A 195 -4.00 6.76 10.82
C GLY A 195 -3.82 5.90 12.06
N CYS A 196 -2.57 5.68 12.49
CA CYS A 196 -2.24 4.86 13.65
C CYS A 196 -2.88 5.39 14.95
N VAL A 197 -2.80 6.70 15.19
CA VAL A 197 -3.41 7.33 16.37
C VAL A 197 -4.93 7.24 16.30
N GLY A 198 -5.54 7.55 15.15
CA GLY A 198 -6.98 7.47 14.96
C GLY A 198 -7.50 6.05 15.18
N ILE A 199 -6.83 5.05 14.62
CA ILE A 199 -7.15 3.63 14.79
C ILE A 199 -7.00 3.20 16.25
N THR A 200 -5.89 3.56 16.91
CA THR A 200 -5.66 3.24 18.33
C THR A 200 -6.78 3.80 19.21
N MET A 201 -7.19 5.04 18.97
CA MET A 201 -8.31 5.67 19.71
C MET A 201 -9.63 4.96 19.43
N CYS A 202 -9.92 4.61 18.18
CA CYS A 202 -11.14 3.88 17.83
C CYS A 202 -11.19 2.50 18.50
N LEU A 203 -10.09 1.72 18.42
CA LEU A 203 -9.99 0.42 19.07
C LEU A 203 -10.08 0.53 20.59
N MET A 204 -9.51 1.58 21.19
CA MET A 204 -9.60 1.82 22.64
C MET A 204 -11.04 2.06 23.07
N PHE A 205 -11.77 2.94 22.38
CA PHE A 205 -13.18 3.21 22.69
C PHE A 205 -14.07 2.00 22.39
N GLU A 206 -13.82 1.29 21.30
CA GLU A 206 -14.54 0.05 20.97
C GLU A 206 -14.35 -0.99 22.08
N THR A 207 -13.10 -1.23 22.51
CA THR A 207 -12.78 -2.17 23.58
C THR A 207 -13.46 -1.77 24.89
N LEU A 208 -13.42 -0.49 25.25
CA LEU A 208 -14.06 0.03 26.46
C LEU A 208 -15.57 -0.17 26.43
N LEU A 209 -16.22 0.15 25.30
CA LEU A 209 -17.67 0.03 25.17
C LEU A 209 -18.12 -1.43 25.17
N GLN A 210 -17.37 -2.33 24.53
CA GLN A 210 -17.67 -3.76 24.60
C GLN A 210 -17.44 -4.31 26.02
N ALA A 211 -16.39 -3.88 26.72
CA ALA A 211 -16.16 -4.30 28.11
C ALA A 211 -17.30 -3.91 29.06
N LEU A 212 -17.93 -2.74 28.83
CA LEU A 212 -18.97 -2.20 29.70
C LEU A 212 -20.40 -2.65 29.31
N TYR A 213 -20.66 -2.84 28.02
CA TYR A 213 -22.03 -2.95 27.50
C TYR A 213 -22.32 -4.21 26.68
N LEU A 214 -21.37 -5.14 26.54
CA LEU A 214 -21.62 -6.40 25.82
C LEU A 214 -22.60 -7.32 26.57
N GLU A 215 -22.52 -7.37 27.89
CA GLU A 215 -23.41 -8.19 28.75
C GLU A 215 -24.61 -7.41 29.31
N GLY A 216 -24.73 -6.11 28.99
CA GLY A 216 -25.78 -5.24 29.50
C GLY A 216 -26.89 -4.95 28.48
N ASP A 217 -28.04 -4.48 28.97
CA ASP A 217 -29.20 -4.08 28.14
C ASP A 217 -29.05 -2.67 27.51
N ASN A 218 -27.86 -2.07 27.58
CA ASN A 218 -27.65 -0.71 27.07
C ASN A 218 -27.46 -0.69 25.55
N VAL A 219 -28.57 -0.62 24.83
CA VAL A 219 -28.62 -0.51 23.36
C VAL A 219 -27.84 0.71 22.84
N ALA A 220 -27.79 1.81 23.60
CA ALA A 220 -27.03 2.99 23.17
C ALA A 220 -25.52 2.74 23.19
N GLY A 221 -25.02 2.04 24.21
CA GLY A 221 -23.62 1.64 24.30
C GLY A 221 -23.19 0.69 23.18
N GLN A 222 -24.04 -0.27 22.83
CA GLN A 222 -23.82 -1.20 21.71
C GLN A 222 -23.79 -0.47 20.36
N ARG A 223 -24.71 0.48 20.13
CA ARG A 223 -24.70 1.32 18.92
C ARG A 223 -23.47 2.23 18.83
N ALA A 224 -22.99 2.74 19.97
CA ALA A 224 -21.75 3.49 20.01
C ALA A 224 -20.54 2.62 19.62
N ALA A 225 -20.49 1.34 20.04
CA ALA A 225 -19.44 0.42 19.63
C ALA A 225 -19.46 0.20 18.10
N VAL A 226 -20.63 0.03 17.50
CA VAL A 226 -20.79 -0.04 16.03
C VAL A 226 -20.25 1.23 15.35
N PHE A 227 -20.55 2.42 15.90
CA PHE A 227 -20.02 3.67 15.36
C PHE A 227 -18.49 3.71 15.36
N PHE A 228 -17.83 3.26 16.42
CA PHE A 228 -16.35 3.21 16.47
C PHE A 228 -15.75 2.20 15.48
N ILE A 229 -16.44 1.10 15.17
CA ILE A 229 -16.03 0.17 14.09
C ILE A 229 -16.07 0.85 12.72
N PHE A 230 -17.12 1.65 12.44
CA PHE A 230 -17.19 2.44 11.21
C PHE A 230 -16.13 3.54 11.15
N LEU A 231 -15.91 4.22 12.27
CA LEU A 231 -14.89 5.27 12.36
C LEU A 231 -13.48 4.69 12.16
N TYR A 232 -13.21 3.52 12.74
CA TYR A 232 -11.99 2.74 12.48
C TYR A 232 -11.78 2.50 10.98
N ALA A 233 -12.82 2.04 10.27
CA ALA A 233 -12.71 1.73 8.84
C ALA A 233 -12.41 2.99 7.99
N ILE A 234 -12.95 4.15 8.37
CA ILE A 234 -12.65 5.43 7.72
C ILE A 234 -11.18 5.80 7.95
N PHE A 235 -10.69 5.77 9.19
CA PHE A 235 -9.28 6.07 9.46
C PHE A 235 -8.33 5.11 8.75
N TRP A 236 -8.64 3.81 8.77
CA TRP A 236 -7.81 2.81 8.11
C TRP A 236 -7.78 3.01 6.58
N SER A 237 -8.93 3.20 5.93
CA SER A 237 -8.98 3.39 4.47
C SER A 237 -8.39 4.72 4.00
N THR A 238 -8.55 5.82 4.75
CA THR A 238 -8.03 7.14 4.37
C THR A 238 -6.52 7.30 4.62
N PHE A 239 -5.97 6.64 5.64
CA PHE A 239 -4.60 6.93 6.08
C PHE A 239 -3.63 5.75 5.96
N MET A 240 -4.12 4.52 6.10
CA MET A 240 -3.26 3.33 6.16
C MET A 240 -3.26 2.54 4.84
N ASP A 241 -4.43 2.22 4.29
CA ASP A 241 -4.62 1.21 3.23
C ASP A 241 -3.71 1.44 2.01
N ALA A 242 -3.84 2.55 1.28
CA ALA A 242 -2.96 2.81 0.13
C ALA A 242 -1.53 3.24 0.54
N THR A 243 -1.39 3.96 1.65
CA THR A 243 -0.12 4.54 2.11
C THR A 243 0.93 3.48 2.43
N GLN A 244 0.54 2.36 3.04
CA GLN A 244 1.47 1.29 3.40
C GLN A 244 2.14 0.65 2.18
N TYR A 245 1.39 0.43 1.09
CA TYR A 245 1.93 -0.19 -0.13
C TYR A 245 2.84 0.79 -0.86
N LEU A 246 2.47 2.07 -0.88
CA LEU A 246 3.28 3.13 -1.44
C LEU A 246 4.61 3.24 -0.67
N TYR A 247 4.53 3.37 0.66
CA TYR A 247 5.70 3.46 1.54
C TYR A 247 6.61 2.24 1.40
N LEU A 248 6.04 1.03 1.35
CA LEU A 248 6.80 -0.20 1.14
C LEU A 248 7.61 -0.16 -0.17
N SER A 249 7.08 0.44 -1.23
CA SER A 249 7.79 0.54 -2.51
C SER A 249 8.85 1.66 -2.53
N GLU A 250 8.65 2.72 -1.74
CA GLU A 250 9.53 3.91 -1.68
C GLU A 250 10.79 3.69 -0.84
N ILE A 251 10.72 2.86 0.22
CA ILE A 251 11.89 2.62 1.10
C ILE A 251 13.01 1.80 0.45
N PHE A 252 12.71 1.08 -0.64
CA PHE A 252 13.68 0.24 -1.33
C PHE A 252 14.25 0.93 -2.59
N PRO A 253 15.57 0.82 -2.82
CA PRO A 253 16.19 1.34 -4.01
C PRO A 253 15.73 0.54 -5.24
N THR A 254 15.72 1.16 -6.42
CA THR A 254 15.13 0.59 -7.65
C THR A 254 15.59 -0.84 -7.92
N HIS A 255 16.88 -1.13 -7.76
CA HIS A 255 17.44 -2.46 -7.98
C HIS A 255 16.98 -3.49 -6.95
N LEU A 256 16.73 -3.11 -5.68
CA LEU A 256 16.26 -4.04 -4.64
C LEU A 256 14.74 -4.10 -4.47
N ARG A 257 14.01 -3.09 -4.97
CA ARG A 257 12.57 -2.91 -4.75
C ARG A 257 11.74 -4.16 -4.96
N GLY A 258 11.95 -4.88 -6.07
CA GLY A 258 11.18 -6.11 -6.34
C GLY A 258 11.29 -7.17 -5.24
N GLN A 259 12.51 -7.42 -4.74
CA GLN A 259 12.72 -8.38 -3.63
C GLN A 259 12.24 -7.80 -2.29
N GLY A 260 12.46 -6.50 -2.06
CA GLY A 260 12.00 -5.81 -0.85
C GLY A 260 10.49 -5.86 -0.67
N VAL A 261 9.75 -5.52 -1.72
CA VAL A 261 8.29 -5.60 -1.74
C VAL A 261 7.83 -7.05 -1.58
N ALA A 262 8.50 -8.02 -2.21
CA ALA A 262 8.16 -9.45 -2.04
C ALA A 262 8.33 -9.92 -0.59
N VAL A 263 9.41 -9.50 0.09
CA VAL A 263 9.62 -9.81 1.51
C VAL A 263 8.56 -9.13 2.38
N GLY A 264 8.21 -7.87 2.10
CA GLY A 264 7.11 -7.19 2.80
C GLY A 264 5.78 -7.94 2.65
N MET A 265 5.43 -8.31 1.42
CA MET A 265 4.21 -9.07 1.11
C MET A 265 4.21 -10.47 1.74
N PHE A 266 5.35 -11.15 1.80
CA PHE A 266 5.47 -12.41 2.53
C PHE A 266 5.05 -12.24 4.00
N HIS A 267 5.54 -11.20 4.67
CA HIS A 267 5.18 -10.91 6.05
C HIS A 267 3.70 -10.52 6.20
N TYR A 268 3.15 -9.76 5.24
CA TYR A 268 1.72 -9.45 5.17
C TYR A 268 0.86 -10.73 5.16
N PHE A 269 1.19 -11.69 4.28
CA PHE A 269 0.42 -12.94 4.19
C PHE A 269 0.58 -13.83 5.41
N VAL A 270 1.78 -13.92 5.99
CA VAL A 270 1.99 -14.67 7.24
C VAL A 270 1.15 -14.09 8.37
N ALA A 271 1.18 -12.77 8.58
CA ALA A 271 0.37 -12.11 9.60
C ALA A 271 -1.14 -12.26 9.32
N THR A 272 -1.55 -12.19 8.05
CA THR A 272 -2.94 -12.45 7.62
C THR A 272 -3.41 -13.85 8.04
N ILE A 273 -2.60 -14.89 7.79
CA ILE A 273 -2.93 -16.27 8.17
C ILE A 273 -3.11 -16.39 9.69
N ILE A 274 -2.20 -15.79 10.46
CA ILE A 274 -2.27 -15.82 11.93
C ILE A 274 -3.57 -15.18 12.40
N ILE A 275 -3.91 -13.97 11.93
CA ILE A 275 -5.12 -13.27 12.36
C ILE A 275 -6.40 -13.98 11.91
N LEU A 276 -6.44 -14.55 10.71
CA LEU A 276 -7.62 -15.27 10.22
C LEU A 276 -7.85 -16.61 10.93
N VAL A 277 -6.79 -17.34 11.27
CA VAL A 277 -6.94 -18.64 11.95
C VAL A 277 -7.11 -18.46 13.46
N VAL A 278 -6.27 -17.64 14.08
CA VAL A 278 -6.25 -17.45 15.53
C VAL A 278 -7.35 -16.49 15.98
N GLY A 279 -7.70 -15.50 15.16
CA GLY A 279 -8.72 -14.49 15.46
C GLY A 279 -10.06 -15.06 15.95
N PRO A 280 -10.76 -15.91 15.18
CA PRO A 280 -12.05 -16.46 15.62
C PRO A 280 -11.91 -17.37 16.85
N ILE A 281 -10.82 -18.14 16.95
CA ILE A 281 -10.55 -19.01 18.12
C ILE A 281 -10.36 -18.16 19.38
N ALA A 282 -9.64 -17.04 19.25
CA ALA A 282 -9.45 -16.10 20.33
C ALA A 282 -10.76 -15.38 20.68
N LEU A 283 -11.51 -14.88 19.69
CA LEU A 283 -12.80 -14.22 19.92
C LEU A 283 -13.77 -15.13 20.70
N ASP A 284 -13.83 -16.42 20.37
CA ASP A 284 -14.67 -17.40 21.07
C ASP A 284 -14.22 -17.63 22.53
N LYS A 285 -12.91 -17.74 22.78
CA LYS A 285 -12.38 -18.04 24.12
C LYS A 285 -12.28 -16.84 25.07
N ILE A 286 -11.90 -15.67 24.54
CA ILE A 286 -11.60 -14.47 25.35
C ILE A 286 -12.61 -13.33 25.14
N GLY A 287 -13.56 -13.49 24.21
CA GLY A 287 -14.65 -12.53 23.98
C GLY A 287 -14.11 -11.14 23.62
N TRP A 288 -14.66 -10.10 24.25
CA TRP A 288 -14.26 -8.70 24.04
C TRP A 288 -12.77 -8.43 24.31
N ARG A 289 -12.11 -9.25 25.15
CA ARG A 289 -10.68 -9.10 25.45
C ARG A 289 -9.80 -9.35 24.22
N PHE A 290 -10.33 -9.99 23.17
CA PHE A 290 -9.64 -10.13 21.90
C PHE A 290 -9.27 -8.76 21.30
N LEU A 291 -10.10 -7.73 21.51
CA LEU A 291 -9.80 -6.38 21.02
C LEU A 291 -8.52 -5.80 21.65
N LEU A 292 -8.14 -6.23 22.86
CA LEU A 292 -6.85 -5.86 23.47
C LEU A 292 -5.66 -6.44 22.70
N VAL A 293 -5.83 -7.61 22.09
CA VAL A 293 -4.82 -8.25 21.24
C VAL A 293 -4.61 -7.46 19.94
N LEU A 294 -5.59 -6.68 19.49
CA LEU A 294 -5.44 -5.74 18.37
C LEU A 294 -4.92 -4.38 18.85
N LEU A 295 -5.43 -3.88 19.98
CA LEU A 295 -5.10 -2.56 20.52
C LEU A 295 -3.63 -2.45 20.93
N ILE A 296 -3.10 -3.41 21.70
CA ILE A 296 -1.74 -3.32 22.26
C ILE A 296 -0.68 -3.31 21.15
N PRO A 297 -0.68 -4.25 20.18
CA PRO A 297 0.26 -4.20 19.05
C PRO A 297 0.10 -2.94 18.20
N THR A 298 -1.13 -2.45 18.01
CA THR A 298 -1.38 -1.19 17.27
C THR A 298 -0.76 0.02 17.98
N ALA A 299 -0.88 0.10 19.31
CA ALA A 299 -0.25 1.15 20.11
C ALA A 299 1.28 1.08 20.03
N CYS A 300 1.86 -0.13 20.16
CA CYS A 300 3.29 -0.36 19.98
C CYS A 300 3.76 0.03 18.57
N TYR A 301 2.96 -0.30 17.55
CA TYR A 301 3.23 0.06 16.17
C TYR A 301 3.19 1.57 15.95
N THR A 302 2.24 2.28 16.57
CA THR A 302 2.19 3.76 16.53
C THR A 302 3.50 4.37 17.04
N VAL A 303 4.03 3.85 18.15
CA VAL A 303 5.33 4.26 18.70
C VAL A 303 6.47 3.90 17.74
N ALA A 304 6.45 2.71 17.15
CA ALA A 304 7.43 2.29 16.17
C ALA A 304 7.46 3.19 14.92
N VAL A 305 6.29 3.58 14.39
CA VAL A 305 6.18 4.52 13.25
C VAL A 305 6.75 5.89 13.62
N TYR A 306 6.54 6.35 14.86
CA TYR A 306 7.09 7.62 15.29
C TYR A 306 8.64 7.62 15.31
N PHE A 307 9.28 6.57 15.83
CA PHE A 307 10.74 6.55 16.00
C PHE A 307 11.53 5.98 14.81
N LEU A 308 10.99 4.97 14.12
CA LEU A 308 11.77 4.18 13.14
C LEU A 308 11.53 4.62 11.68
N PHE A 309 10.39 5.23 11.37
CA PHE A 309 9.98 5.47 9.98
C PHE A 309 10.46 6.84 9.50
N PRO A 310 11.38 6.90 8.52
CA PRO A 310 11.73 8.15 7.85
C PRO A 310 10.59 8.66 6.97
N GLU A 311 10.55 9.97 6.72
CA GLU A 311 9.66 10.58 5.73
C GLU A 311 10.20 10.34 4.31
N THR A 312 9.33 9.85 3.43
CA THR A 312 9.65 9.46 2.04
C THR A 312 9.04 10.41 1.00
N CYS A 313 8.12 11.30 1.40
CA CYS A 313 7.43 12.21 0.49
C CYS A 313 8.38 13.23 -0.17
N GLN A 314 8.21 13.46 -1.48
CA GLN A 314 8.92 14.48 -2.27
C GLN A 314 10.46 14.40 -2.13
N ARG A 315 10.98 13.20 -1.89
CA ARG A 315 12.42 12.93 -1.81
C ARG A 315 12.82 12.04 -2.96
N SER A 316 14.00 12.34 -3.52
CA SER A 316 14.60 11.45 -4.49
C SER A 316 14.89 10.10 -3.82
N LEU A 317 14.90 9.02 -4.61
CA LEU A 317 15.28 7.70 -4.09
C LEU A 317 16.71 7.72 -3.50
N GLU A 318 17.55 8.62 -3.99
CA GLU A 318 18.93 8.84 -3.54
C GLU A 318 18.99 9.49 -2.15
N ASP A 319 18.10 10.45 -1.85
CA ASP A 319 17.99 11.06 -0.51
C ASP A 319 17.39 10.11 0.52
N ILE A 320 16.49 9.23 0.10
CA ILE A 320 16.00 8.14 0.94
C ILE A 320 17.16 7.19 1.23
N ASN A 321 18.00 6.90 0.24
CA ASN A 321 19.17 6.05 0.44
C ASN A 321 20.17 6.64 1.46
N ALA A 322 20.37 7.96 1.43
CA ALA A 322 21.18 8.71 2.39
C ALA A 322 20.73 8.48 3.85
N GLN A 323 19.41 8.47 4.10
CA GLN A 323 18.83 8.28 5.45
C GLN A 323 19.03 6.87 6.01
N PHE A 324 19.36 5.90 5.14
CA PHE A 324 19.72 4.54 5.52
C PHE A 324 21.24 4.32 5.59
N GLY A 325 22.04 5.38 5.43
CA GLY A 325 23.51 5.35 5.59
C GLY A 325 24.27 4.93 4.33
N GLU A 326 23.66 5.03 3.14
CA GLU A 326 24.35 4.80 1.86
C GLU A 326 25.03 6.09 1.37
N ALA A 327 26.22 5.96 0.77
CA ALA A 327 26.96 7.10 0.21
C ALA A 327 26.23 7.64 -1.02
N VAL A 328 25.84 8.92 -0.98
CA VAL A 328 25.20 9.62 -2.10
C VAL A 328 26.28 10.25 -2.97
N ALA A 329 26.23 10.04 -4.29
CA ALA A 329 27.20 10.60 -5.22
C ALA A 329 27.12 12.13 -5.32
N LEU A 330 25.91 12.71 -5.23
CA LEU A 330 25.66 14.16 -5.17
C LEU A 330 24.36 14.44 -4.39
N PRO A 331 24.34 15.30 -3.35
CA PRO A 331 23.09 15.78 -2.75
C PRO A 331 22.38 16.73 -3.71
N TYR A 332 21.12 16.43 -4.08
CA TYR A 332 20.34 17.28 -4.99
C TYR A 332 19.64 18.42 -4.24
N TYR A 333 19.73 19.64 -4.77
CA TYR A 333 19.07 20.84 -4.23
C TYR A 333 17.62 20.94 -4.73
N HIS A 334 16.67 21.10 -3.81
CA HIS A 334 15.26 21.34 -4.13
C HIS A 334 15.07 22.67 -4.87
N HIS A 335 14.46 22.64 -6.06
CA HIS A 335 13.78 23.81 -6.63
C HIS A 335 12.44 24.00 -5.91
N ALA A 336 12.45 24.72 -4.78
CA ALA A 336 11.23 25.24 -4.19
C ALA A 336 10.75 26.43 -5.03
N ASN A 337 9.66 26.25 -5.78
CA ASN A 337 9.06 27.32 -6.57
C ASN A 337 8.25 28.26 -5.65
N THR A 338 8.92 29.36 -5.28
CA THR A 338 8.45 30.73 -5.06
C THR A 338 7.29 31.05 -4.11
N GLY A 339 7.64 31.84 -3.09
CA GLY A 339 6.76 32.73 -2.35
C GLY A 339 7.54 33.84 -1.63
N GLY A 340 8.29 34.66 -2.37
CA GLY A 340 8.72 36.01 -1.95
C GLY A 340 10.16 36.20 -1.47
N GLY A 341 10.85 37.16 -2.09
CA GLY A 341 11.97 37.92 -1.51
C GLY A 341 13.37 37.57 -2.02
N ASP A 342 13.96 38.49 -2.76
CA ASP A 342 15.36 38.48 -3.22
C ASP A 342 16.36 38.22 -2.08
N GLU A 343 17.13 37.13 -2.18
CA GLU A 343 18.51 37.07 -1.69
C GLU A 343 19.33 36.18 -2.63
N GLU A 344 20.32 36.77 -3.30
CA GLU A 344 21.39 36.06 -3.99
C GLU A 344 22.06 35.05 -3.05
N ARG A 345 21.93 33.74 -3.32
CA ARG A 345 22.83 32.72 -2.76
C ARG A 345 23.42 31.87 -3.87
N LYS A 346 24.72 32.10 -4.06
CA LYS A 346 25.65 31.51 -5.03
C LYS A 346 25.48 29.99 -5.16
N GLY A 347 25.33 29.52 -6.40
CA GLY A 347 25.58 28.13 -6.77
C GLY A 347 27.05 27.72 -6.55
N PRO A 348 27.37 26.42 -6.64
CA PRO A 348 28.71 25.91 -6.34
C PRO A 348 29.74 26.59 -7.24
N ASN A 349 30.78 27.11 -6.61
CA ASN A 349 31.85 27.81 -7.31
C ASN A 349 32.54 26.82 -8.25
N SER A 350 32.83 27.22 -9.48
CA SER A 350 33.48 26.36 -10.50
C SER A 350 34.76 25.67 -9.98
N ALA A 351 35.42 26.27 -8.99
CA ALA A 351 36.57 25.69 -8.28
C ALA A 351 36.25 24.41 -7.48
N GLU A 352 35.05 24.22 -6.92
CA GLU A 352 34.68 23.00 -6.17
C GLU A 352 34.41 21.82 -7.10
N ILE A 353 33.81 22.07 -8.26
CA ILE A 353 33.57 21.06 -9.30
C ILE A 353 34.92 20.57 -9.86
N GLU A 354 35.89 21.48 -9.99
CA GLU A 354 37.23 21.17 -10.49
C GLU A 354 38.06 20.39 -9.46
N VAL A 355 37.88 20.64 -8.16
CA VAL A 355 38.53 19.88 -7.07
C VAL A 355 38.01 18.44 -6.98
N VAL A 356 36.70 18.21 -7.18
CA VAL A 356 36.12 16.85 -7.20
C VAL A 356 36.61 16.07 -8.41
N ARG A 357 36.60 16.69 -9.59
CA ARG A 357 37.09 16.07 -10.83
C ARG A 357 38.57 15.69 -10.74
N ARG A 358 39.40 16.55 -10.13
CA ARG A 358 40.84 16.29 -9.97
C ARG A 358 41.12 15.15 -8.99
N LYS A 359 40.32 15.00 -7.93
CA LYS A 359 40.39 13.85 -7.01
C LYS A 359 39.99 12.54 -7.68
N ASP A 360 38.99 12.56 -8.54
CA ASP A 360 38.57 11.35 -9.27
C ASP A 360 39.63 10.93 -10.32
N GLU A 361 40.26 11.89 -11.00
CA GLU A 361 41.36 11.64 -11.94
C GLU A 361 42.63 11.10 -11.22
N GLU A 362 43.00 11.64 -10.05
CA GLU A 362 44.12 11.13 -9.23
C GLU A 362 43.85 9.73 -8.66
N THR A 363 42.60 9.44 -8.29
CA THR A 363 42.21 8.11 -7.78
C THR A 363 42.17 7.06 -8.88
N ALA A 364 41.87 7.47 -10.12
CA ALA A 364 41.94 6.62 -11.30
C ALA A 364 43.39 6.30 -11.71
N MET A 365 44.30 7.27 -11.64
CA MET A 365 45.73 7.04 -11.92
C MET A 365 46.44 6.22 -10.84
N ALA A 366 46.03 6.30 -9.57
CA ALA A 366 46.61 5.49 -8.49
C ALA A 366 46.17 4.00 -8.54
N LYS A 367 45.21 3.65 -9.39
CA LYS A 367 44.68 2.28 -9.59
C LYS A 367 45.15 1.63 -10.90
N ALA A 368 45.84 2.37 -11.77
CA ALA A 368 46.51 1.86 -12.96
C ALA A 368 48.01 1.67 -12.65
#